data_AF-A0A2V5P239-F1
#
_entry.id   AF-A0A2V5P239-F1
#
_cell.length_a   1.000
_cell.length_b   1.000
_cell.length_c   1.000
_cell.angle_alpha   90.00
_cell.angle_beta   90.00
_cell.angle_gamma   90.00
#
_symmetry.space_group_name_H-M   'P 1'
#
loop_
_entity.id
_entity.type
_entity.pdbx_description
1 polymer ?
#
loop_
_entity_poly.entity_id
_entity_poly.type
_entity_poly.pdbx_seq_one_letter_code
_entity_poly.pdbx_strand_id
1 'polypeptide(L)'
;MTRVLALPVALFATALLAIAADESRETKPDEPEAFDVEPPILKQNLSDELSPAPGTPDAEVARLEKQLGRAKNNAAGAERFWKIGVLAKVEVEQRLLKVVRCESDLANARVASAEEKVAELQSRVASGENAKEELESAKSTLAQLTETAQVAAAKRERAELEAAEANLRRQQKLLKLGIAQKSDVIDAQEKLAQLKAQKK
;
A
#
# COMPACT_ATOMS: atom_id res chain seq x y z
N MET A 1 -38.97 -39.36 20.33
CA MET A 1 -38.83 -40.01 19.01
C MET A 1 -37.55 -39.50 18.37
N THR A 2 -36.48 -40.30 18.47
CA THR A 2 -35.11 -40.00 18.05
C THR A 2 -34.95 -40.18 16.54
N ARG A 3 -34.39 -39.18 15.85
CA ARG A 3 -33.99 -39.28 14.43
C ARG A 3 -32.47 -39.33 14.34
N VAL A 4 -31.97 -40.49 13.94
CA VAL A 4 -30.56 -40.78 13.64
C VAL A 4 -30.33 -40.46 12.16
N LEU A 5 -29.33 -39.65 11.84
CA LEU A 5 -28.88 -39.43 10.46
C LEU A 5 -27.46 -40.01 10.32
N ALA A 6 -27.34 -40.99 9.43
CA ALA A 6 -26.15 -41.76 9.17
C ALA A 6 -25.16 -41.01 8.25
N LEU A 7 -23.88 -41.08 8.60
CA LEU A 7 -22.73 -40.66 7.81
C LEU A 7 -22.17 -41.88 7.06
N PRO A 8 -21.83 -41.81 5.77
CA PRO A 8 -20.95 -42.80 5.16
C PRO A 8 -19.50 -42.29 5.15
N VAL A 9 -18.67 -43.03 5.88
CA VAL A 9 -17.20 -43.03 5.81
C VAL A 9 -16.78 -43.79 4.56
N ALA A 10 -15.99 -43.17 3.69
CA ALA A 10 -15.34 -43.86 2.57
C ALA A 10 -13.82 -43.94 2.82
N LEU A 11 -13.39 -45.14 3.20
CA LEU A 11 -12.00 -45.59 3.27
C LEU A 11 -11.44 -45.79 1.86
N PHE A 12 -10.28 -45.22 1.55
CA PHE A 12 -9.44 -45.69 0.44
C PHE A 12 -8.17 -46.32 1.01
N ALA A 13 -8.08 -47.63 0.83
CA ALA A 13 -6.94 -48.46 1.22
C ALA A 13 -5.83 -48.39 0.17
N THR A 14 -4.61 -48.26 0.64
CA THR A 14 -3.35 -48.36 -0.12
C THR A 14 -3.03 -49.80 -0.49
N ALA A 15 -2.52 -50.04 -1.70
CA ALA A 15 -1.71 -51.23 -2.01
C ALA A 15 -0.61 -50.88 -3.03
N LEU A 16 0.64 -50.92 -2.57
CA LEU A 16 1.86 -51.00 -3.37
C LEU A 16 2.24 -52.47 -3.50
N LEU A 17 2.58 -52.93 -4.70
CA LEU A 17 3.61 -53.96 -4.94
C LEU A 17 3.92 -54.09 -6.44
N ALA A 18 5.12 -54.59 -6.69
CA ALA A 18 6.00 -54.28 -7.81
C ALA A 18 6.36 -55.52 -8.66
N ILE A 19 6.69 -55.25 -9.93
CA ILE A 19 7.68 -55.92 -10.83
C ILE A 19 7.43 -57.35 -11.33
N ALA A 20 7.42 -57.51 -12.66
CA ALA A 20 8.33 -58.36 -13.49
C ALA A 20 8.00 -58.14 -14.99
N ALA A 21 8.86 -57.46 -15.74
CA ALA A 21 9.85 -58.03 -16.68
C ALA A 21 9.24 -58.62 -17.97
N ASP A 22 9.36 -57.89 -19.07
CA ASP A 22 9.61 -58.48 -20.39
C ASP A 22 10.61 -57.58 -21.14
N GLU A 23 11.72 -58.19 -21.56
CA GLU A 23 12.86 -57.54 -22.20
C GLU A 23 12.67 -57.45 -23.72
N SER A 24 13.50 -56.59 -24.32
CA SER A 24 13.97 -56.66 -25.71
C SER A 24 13.14 -56.01 -26.82
N ARG A 25 13.38 -54.70 -27.00
CA ARG A 25 13.85 -54.21 -28.31
C ARG A 25 14.59 -52.88 -28.21
N GLU A 26 15.88 -52.92 -28.53
CA GLU A 26 16.76 -51.77 -28.67
C GLU A 26 16.30 -50.85 -29.81
N THR A 27 16.11 -49.57 -29.50
CA THR A 27 16.38 -48.43 -30.38
C THR A 27 16.62 -47.20 -29.50
N LYS A 28 17.88 -46.76 -29.45
CA LYS A 28 18.46 -45.44 -29.10
C LYS A 28 17.65 -44.48 -28.20
N PRO A 29 18.23 -43.98 -27.09
CA PRO A 29 17.59 -42.95 -26.28
C PRO A 29 17.83 -41.59 -26.94
N ASP A 30 16.86 -41.09 -27.69
CA ASP A 30 16.72 -39.65 -27.83
C ASP A 30 16.06 -39.17 -26.54
N GLU A 31 16.89 -38.66 -25.62
CA GLU A 31 16.43 -37.99 -24.41
C GLU A 31 15.40 -36.92 -24.81
N PRO A 32 14.21 -36.85 -24.18
CA PRO A 32 13.41 -35.65 -24.30
C PRO A 32 14.24 -34.55 -23.67
N GLU A 33 14.75 -33.60 -24.48
CA GLU A 33 15.39 -32.37 -23.99
C GLU A 33 14.53 -31.88 -22.83
N ALA A 34 15.10 -31.93 -21.62
CA ALA A 34 14.48 -31.33 -20.47
C ALA A 34 14.22 -29.89 -20.88
N PHE A 35 12.95 -29.53 -21.04
CA PHE A 35 12.54 -28.16 -21.24
C PHE A 35 12.87 -27.43 -19.94
N ASP A 36 14.13 -27.03 -19.82
CA ASP A 36 14.67 -26.12 -18.82
C ASP A 36 14.20 -24.71 -19.23
N VAL A 37 12.88 -24.56 -19.36
CA VAL A 37 12.24 -23.27 -19.55
C VAL A 37 12.23 -22.64 -18.17
N GLU A 38 13.33 -21.98 -17.84
CA GLU A 38 13.41 -21.12 -16.68
C GLU A 38 12.19 -20.18 -16.74
N PRO A 39 11.27 -20.24 -15.77
CA PRO A 39 10.09 -19.40 -15.80
C PRO A 39 10.55 -17.95 -15.85
N PRO A 40 10.04 -17.12 -16.79
CA PRO A 40 10.51 -15.76 -16.93
C PRO A 40 10.33 -15.03 -15.60
N ILE A 41 11.45 -14.55 -15.03
CA ILE A 41 11.44 -13.81 -13.78
C ILE A 41 10.49 -12.63 -13.94
N LEU A 42 9.40 -12.61 -13.17
CA LEU A 42 8.42 -11.54 -13.16
C LEU A 42 9.06 -10.27 -12.55
N LYS A 43 9.82 -9.53 -13.37
CA LYS A 43 10.48 -8.26 -12.98
C LYS A 43 9.49 -7.14 -12.63
N GLN A 44 8.19 -7.36 -12.82
CA GLN A 44 7.17 -6.30 -12.82
C GLN A 44 6.70 -5.85 -11.43
N ASN A 45 7.06 -6.55 -10.34
CA ASN A 45 6.66 -6.16 -8.97
C ASN A 45 7.83 -5.70 -8.09
N LEU A 46 9.07 -5.70 -8.61
CA LEU A 46 10.27 -5.27 -7.88
C LEU A 46 10.70 -3.84 -8.22
N SER A 47 9.82 -3.04 -8.84
CA SER A 47 10.00 -1.60 -8.86
C SER A 47 9.62 -1.01 -7.50
N ASP A 48 10.35 -1.41 -6.44
CA ASP A 48 10.88 -0.42 -5.52
C ASP A 48 11.84 0.42 -6.36
N GLU A 49 11.29 1.29 -7.21
CA GLU A 49 12.03 2.46 -7.66
C GLU A 49 12.29 3.25 -6.37
N LEU A 50 13.43 2.94 -5.75
CA LEU A 50 14.34 3.94 -5.22
C LEU A 50 14.02 5.24 -5.93
N SER A 51 13.47 6.19 -5.17
CA SER A 51 13.04 7.47 -5.70
C SER A 51 14.04 7.96 -6.74
N PRO A 52 13.68 7.99 -8.03
CA PRO A 52 14.55 8.65 -8.98
C PRO A 52 14.66 10.10 -8.54
N ALA A 53 15.81 10.70 -8.81
CA ALA A 53 16.14 12.08 -8.48
C ALA A 53 14.94 13.03 -8.66
N PRO A 54 14.82 14.10 -7.84
CA PRO A 54 13.73 15.07 -7.98
C PRO A 54 13.60 15.48 -9.45
N GLY A 55 12.49 15.07 -10.06
CA GLY A 55 12.13 15.47 -11.41
C GLY A 55 11.57 16.87 -11.39
N THR A 56 11.09 17.35 -12.54
CA THR A 56 10.25 18.54 -12.57
C THR A 56 9.02 18.36 -11.65
N PRO A 57 8.41 19.44 -11.13
CA PRO A 57 7.27 19.35 -10.22
C PRO A 57 6.11 18.54 -10.81
N ASP A 58 5.90 18.69 -12.12
CA ASP A 58 4.86 17.96 -12.85
C ASP A 58 5.17 16.45 -12.93
N ALA A 59 6.45 16.05 -13.02
CA ALA A 59 6.84 14.64 -12.97
C ALA A 59 6.65 14.04 -11.57
N GLU A 60 6.91 14.82 -10.52
CA GLU A 60 6.66 14.41 -9.14
C GLU A 60 5.15 14.22 -8.85
N VAL A 61 4.31 15.15 -9.30
CA VAL A 61 2.85 15.02 -9.20
C VAL A 61 2.37 13.75 -9.91
N ALA A 62 2.81 13.50 -11.15
CA ALA A 62 2.44 12.30 -11.91
C ALA A 62 2.89 11.00 -11.22
N ARG A 63 4.06 11.01 -10.57
CA ARG A 63 4.55 9.87 -9.79
C ARG A 63 3.67 9.61 -8.56
N LEU A 64 3.29 10.66 -7.84
CA LEU A 64 2.43 10.54 -6.65
C LEU A 64 1.01 10.10 -7.02
N GLU A 65 0.48 10.49 -8.18
CA GLU A 65 -0.80 9.98 -8.69
C GLU A 65 -0.76 8.47 -8.95
N LYS A 66 0.31 7.97 -9.59
CA LYS A 66 0.52 6.52 -9.76
C LYS A 66 0.61 5.80 -8.41
N GLN A 67 1.32 6.38 -7.44
CA GLN A 67 1.45 5.82 -6.10
C GLN A 67 0.10 5.76 -5.37
N LEU A 68 -0.71 6.82 -5.47
CA LEU A 68 -2.06 6.86 -4.93
C LEU A 68 -2.96 5.80 -5.58
N GLY A 69 -2.90 5.65 -6.91
CA GLY A 69 -3.62 4.61 -7.64
C GLY A 69 -3.25 3.20 -7.14
N ARG A 70 -1.96 2.91 -6.97
CA ARG A 70 -1.47 1.65 -6.39
C ARG A 70 -1.96 1.45 -4.96
N ALA A 71 -1.91 2.49 -4.12
CA ALA A 71 -2.39 2.41 -2.74
C ALA A 71 -3.90 2.10 -2.68
N LYS A 72 -4.71 2.75 -3.52
CA LYS A 72 -6.16 2.50 -3.62
C LYS A 72 -6.45 1.07 -4.09
N ASN A 73 -5.75 0.59 -5.11
CA ASN A 73 -5.92 -0.78 -5.59
C ASN A 73 -5.52 -1.82 -4.54
N ASN A 74 -4.48 -1.55 -3.75
CA ASN A 74 -4.05 -2.43 -2.66
C ASN A 74 -5.04 -2.44 -1.48
N ALA A 75 -5.61 -1.28 -1.15
CA ALA A 75 -6.64 -1.16 -0.13
C ALA A 75 -8.00 -1.73 -0.57
N ALA A 76 -8.27 -1.76 -1.89
CA ALA A 76 -9.47 -2.34 -2.45
C ALA A 76 -9.59 -3.82 -2.09
N GLY A 77 -10.71 -4.22 -1.51
CA GLY A 77 -10.94 -5.60 -1.08
C GLY A 77 -10.15 -6.05 0.15
N ALA A 78 -9.30 -5.21 0.75
CA ALA A 78 -8.54 -5.57 1.95
C ALA A 78 -9.46 -5.99 3.11
N GLU A 79 -10.60 -5.31 3.28
CA GLU A 79 -11.60 -5.66 4.29
C GLU A 79 -12.20 -7.06 4.06
N ARG A 80 -12.47 -7.43 2.80
CA ARG A 80 -12.94 -8.77 2.45
C ARG A 80 -11.90 -9.82 2.83
N PHE A 81 -10.62 -9.58 2.53
CA PHE A 81 -9.54 -10.50 2.88
C PHE A 81 -9.36 -10.66 4.39
N TRP A 82 -9.60 -9.61 5.18
CA TRP A 82 -9.64 -9.74 6.63
C TRP A 82 -10.83 -10.58 7.11
N LYS A 83 -12.02 -10.36 6.57
CA LYS A 83 -13.23 -11.12 6.94
C LYS A 83 -13.08 -12.63 6.69
N ILE A 84 -12.38 -13.02 5.63
CA ILE A 84 -12.13 -14.44 5.30
C ILE A 84 -10.85 -15.00 5.95
N GLY A 85 -10.15 -14.21 6.77
CA GLY A 85 -8.96 -14.65 7.51
C GLY A 85 -7.66 -14.70 6.71
N VAL A 86 -7.62 -14.14 5.50
CA VAL A 86 -6.40 -14.09 4.66
C VAL A 86 -5.45 -12.98 5.10
N LEU A 87 -5.99 -11.83 5.53
CA LEU A 87 -5.20 -10.73 6.08
C LEU A 87 -5.51 -10.55 7.56
N ALA A 88 -4.49 -10.23 8.35
CA ALA A 88 -4.74 -9.72 9.69
C ALA A 88 -5.28 -8.28 9.63
N LYS A 89 -5.90 -7.86 10.74
CA LYS A 89 -6.58 -6.57 10.80
C LYS A 89 -5.61 -5.39 10.68
N VAL A 90 -4.39 -5.55 11.19
CA VAL A 90 -3.34 -4.51 11.17
C VAL A 90 -2.99 -4.14 9.73
N GLU A 91 -2.91 -5.13 8.85
CA GLU A 91 -2.54 -4.96 7.45
C GLU A 91 -3.61 -4.19 6.69
N VAL A 92 -4.90 -4.42 7.00
CA VAL A 92 -6.00 -3.64 6.42
C VAL A 92 -5.93 -2.18 6.86
N GLU A 93 -5.75 -1.94 8.17
CA GLU A 93 -5.60 -0.58 8.72
C GLU A 93 -4.39 0.14 8.09
N GLN A 94 -3.25 -0.55 7.93
CA GLN A 94 -2.06 0.01 7.29
C GLN A 94 -2.28 0.35 5.81
N ARG A 95 -2.97 -0.51 5.05
CA ARG A 95 -3.29 -0.24 3.64
C ARG A 95 -4.19 1.00 3.51
N LEU A 96 -5.19 1.14 4.37
CA LEU A 96 -6.06 2.32 4.41
C LEU A 96 -5.28 3.58 4.80
N LEU A 97 -4.43 3.50 5.82
CA LEU A 97 -3.58 4.62 6.23
C LEU A 97 -2.63 5.06 5.11
N LYS A 98 -2.10 4.11 4.33
CA LYS A 98 -1.24 4.41 3.18
C LYS A 98 -1.97 5.22 2.10
N VAL A 99 -3.26 4.96 1.86
CA VAL A 99 -4.06 5.78 0.94
C VAL A 99 -4.13 7.23 1.43
N VAL A 100 -4.46 7.44 2.71
CA VAL A 100 -4.59 8.80 3.27
C VAL A 100 -3.26 9.56 3.21
N ARG A 101 -2.14 8.89 3.49
CA ARG A 101 -0.80 9.49 3.35
C ARG A 101 -0.53 9.91 1.90
N CYS A 102 -0.76 9.03 0.93
CA CYS A 102 -0.56 9.35 -0.47
C CYS A 102 -1.48 10.47 -0.98
N GLU A 103 -2.71 10.60 -0.45
CA GLU A 103 -3.60 11.72 -0.77
C GLU A 103 -3.03 13.06 -0.27
N SER A 104 -2.52 13.09 0.96
CA SER A 104 -1.87 14.28 1.53
C SER A 104 -0.58 14.64 0.79
N ASP A 105 0.27 13.65 0.48
CA ASP A 105 1.52 13.90 -0.24
C ASP A 105 1.25 14.46 -1.66
N LEU A 106 0.25 13.91 -2.37
CA LEU A 106 -0.18 14.42 -3.68
C LEU A 106 -0.72 15.85 -3.61
N ALA A 107 -1.53 16.16 -2.59
CA ALA A 107 -2.07 17.51 -2.42
C ALA A 107 -0.94 18.53 -2.18
N ASN A 108 0.04 18.18 -1.35
CA ASN A 108 1.21 19.03 -1.09
C ASN A 108 2.06 19.23 -2.35
N ALA A 109 2.31 18.17 -3.13
CA ALA A 109 3.07 18.29 -4.38
C ALA A 109 2.36 19.19 -5.42
N ARG A 110 1.03 19.16 -5.46
CA ARG A 110 0.25 20.06 -6.32
C ARG A 110 0.36 21.53 -5.87
N VAL A 111 0.41 21.79 -4.57
CA VAL A 111 0.68 23.14 -4.05
C VAL A 111 2.07 23.60 -4.47
N ALA A 112 3.11 22.78 -4.28
CA ALA A 112 4.47 23.12 -4.70
C ALA A 112 4.57 23.42 -6.21
N SER A 113 3.98 22.58 -7.06
CA SER A 113 3.91 22.83 -8.53
C SER A 113 3.18 24.14 -8.86
N ALA A 114 2.12 24.49 -8.12
CA ALA A 114 1.40 25.74 -8.31
C ALA A 114 2.17 26.97 -7.82
N GLU A 115 2.92 26.86 -6.72
CA GLU A 115 3.81 27.92 -6.22
C GLU A 115 4.90 28.26 -7.24
N GLU A 116 5.51 27.24 -7.86
CA GLU A 116 6.49 27.45 -8.92
C GLU A 116 5.89 28.16 -10.14
N LYS A 117 4.70 27.74 -10.59
CA LYS A 117 3.98 28.40 -11.70
C LYS A 117 3.64 29.86 -11.39
N VAL A 118 3.26 30.16 -10.14
CA VAL A 118 3.01 31.53 -9.70
C VAL A 118 4.33 32.33 -9.71
N ALA A 119 5.43 31.77 -9.24
CA ALA A 119 6.74 32.43 -9.24
C ALA A 119 7.23 32.72 -10.68
N GLU A 120 7.06 31.78 -11.61
CA GLU A 120 7.37 31.96 -13.03
C GLU A 120 6.55 33.11 -13.65
N LEU A 121 5.23 33.12 -13.43
CA LEU A 121 4.35 34.18 -13.93
C LEU A 121 4.66 35.55 -13.31
N GLN A 122 5.03 35.59 -12.03
CA GLN A 122 5.47 36.83 -11.38
C GLN A 122 6.74 37.39 -12.04
N SER A 123 7.70 36.52 -12.38
CA SER A 123 8.93 36.91 -13.08
C SER A 123 8.64 37.46 -14.49
N ARG A 124 7.73 36.82 -15.23
CA ARG A 124 7.30 37.27 -16.57
C ARG A 124 6.62 38.64 -16.51
N VAL A 125 5.70 38.84 -15.56
CA VAL A 125 5.05 40.14 -15.34
C VAL A 125 6.06 41.22 -14.95
N ALA A 126 7.04 40.90 -14.10
CA ALA A 126 8.11 41.83 -13.71
C ALA A 126 9.02 42.21 -14.89
N SER A 127 9.18 41.29 -15.86
CA SER A 127 9.93 41.52 -17.10
C SER A 127 9.16 42.33 -18.15
N GLY A 128 7.93 42.75 -17.84
CA GLY A 128 7.09 43.59 -18.70
C GLY A 128 6.16 42.82 -19.64
N GLU A 129 6.07 41.49 -19.54
CA GLU A 129 5.06 40.73 -20.28
C GLU A 129 3.66 40.98 -19.70
N ASN A 130 2.65 41.14 -20.57
CA ASN A 130 1.26 41.29 -20.16
C ASN A 130 0.65 39.92 -19.78
N ALA A 131 1.09 39.35 -18.66
CA ALA A 131 0.62 38.09 -18.09
C ALA A 131 -0.15 38.29 -16.76
N LYS A 132 -0.72 39.48 -16.52
CA LYS A 132 -1.40 39.82 -15.26
C LYS A 132 -2.65 38.98 -15.00
N GLU A 133 -3.44 38.70 -16.03
CA GLU A 133 -4.65 37.87 -15.91
C GLU A 133 -4.29 36.40 -15.62
N GLU A 134 -3.28 35.87 -16.30
CA GLU A 134 -2.70 34.55 -16.03
C GLU A 134 -2.23 34.45 -14.58
N LEU A 135 -1.50 35.46 -14.08
CA LEU A 135 -1.02 35.51 -12.70
C LEU A 135 -2.17 35.49 -11.67
N GLU A 136 -3.23 36.27 -11.88
CA GLU A 136 -4.38 36.26 -10.96
C GLU A 136 -5.13 34.92 -10.99
N SER A 137 -5.26 34.29 -12.16
CA SER A 137 -5.85 32.94 -12.28
C SER A 137 -5.00 31.88 -11.56
N ALA A 138 -3.67 31.98 -11.66
CA ALA A 138 -2.73 31.06 -11.01
C ALA A 138 -2.76 31.22 -9.48
N LYS A 139 -2.84 32.46 -8.97
CA LYS A 139 -3.01 32.72 -7.53
C LYS A 139 -4.33 32.16 -6.99
N SER A 140 -5.42 32.31 -7.74
CA SER A 140 -6.72 31.72 -7.38
C SER A 140 -6.64 30.20 -7.30
N THR A 141 -5.98 29.57 -8.28
CA THR A 141 -5.75 28.12 -8.30
C THR A 141 -4.88 27.68 -7.12
N LEU A 142 -3.81 28.42 -6.81
CA LEU A 142 -2.95 28.16 -5.66
C LEU A 142 -3.74 28.20 -4.35
N ALA A 143 -4.64 29.17 -4.18
CA ALA A 143 -5.48 29.26 -2.99
C ALA A 143 -6.39 28.02 -2.83
N GLN A 144 -7.03 27.57 -3.91
CA GLN A 144 -7.88 26.36 -3.90
C GLN A 144 -7.08 25.08 -3.60
N LEU A 145 -5.89 24.95 -4.18
CA LEU A 145 -4.99 23.81 -3.93
C LEU A 145 -4.48 23.81 -2.49
N THR A 146 -4.19 25.00 -1.93
CA THR A 146 -3.76 25.15 -0.55
C THR A 146 -4.86 24.72 0.42
N GLU A 147 -6.11 25.13 0.18
CA GLU A 147 -7.25 24.67 0.99
C GLU A 147 -7.40 23.14 0.91
N THR A 148 -7.31 22.58 -0.29
CA THR A 148 -7.37 21.12 -0.50
C THR A 148 -6.24 20.39 0.24
N ALA A 149 -5.01 20.94 0.21
CA ALA A 149 -3.86 20.39 0.92
C ALA A 149 -4.04 20.44 2.44
N GLN A 150 -4.59 21.53 2.99
CA GLN A 150 -4.90 21.65 4.41
C GLN A 150 -5.95 20.62 4.85
N VAL A 151 -7.01 20.41 4.06
CA VAL A 151 -8.02 19.38 4.32
C VAL A 151 -7.40 17.98 4.31
N ALA A 152 -6.53 17.70 3.32
CA ALA A 152 -5.85 16.41 3.21
C ALA A 152 -4.85 16.18 4.36
N ALA A 153 -4.12 17.21 4.78
CA ALA A 153 -3.21 17.17 5.93
C ALA A 153 -3.99 16.90 7.23
N ALA A 154 -5.09 17.62 7.48
CA ALA A 154 -5.94 17.40 8.63
C ALA A 154 -6.56 15.98 8.63
N LYS A 155 -6.92 15.45 7.46
CA LYS A 155 -7.38 14.06 7.31
C LYS A 155 -6.28 13.05 7.66
N ARG A 156 -5.05 13.29 7.20
CA ARG A 156 -3.88 12.45 7.51
C ARG A 156 -3.58 12.45 9.00
N GLU A 157 -3.51 13.61 9.63
CA GLU A 157 -3.24 13.73 11.07
C GLU A 157 -4.27 12.96 11.91
N ARG A 158 -5.56 13.11 11.59
CA ARG A 158 -6.63 12.37 12.26
C ARG A 158 -6.46 10.86 12.07
N ALA A 159 -6.21 10.41 10.84
CA ALA A 159 -6.03 8.99 10.54
C ALA A 159 -4.79 8.39 11.24
N GLU A 160 -3.69 9.15 11.35
CA GLU A 160 -2.47 8.71 12.05
C GLU A 160 -2.68 8.62 13.57
N LEU A 161 -3.41 9.57 14.16
CA LEU A 161 -3.80 9.51 15.57
C LEU A 161 -4.71 8.31 15.85
N GLU A 162 -5.75 8.11 15.05
CA GLU A 162 -6.68 6.97 15.20
C GLU A 162 -5.95 5.63 15.07
N ALA A 163 -5.02 5.51 14.10
CA ALA A 163 -4.20 4.32 13.93
C ALA A 163 -3.28 4.06 15.13
N ALA A 164 -2.65 5.12 15.68
CA ALA A 164 -1.80 5.01 16.87
C ALA A 164 -2.61 4.60 18.12
N GLU A 165 -3.81 5.15 18.30
CA GLU A 165 -4.71 4.77 19.40
C GLU A 165 -5.19 3.33 19.26
N ALA A 166 -5.54 2.90 18.05
CA ALA A 166 -5.91 1.52 17.77
C ALA A 166 -4.75 0.54 18.06
N ASN A 167 -3.52 0.92 17.70
CA ASN A 167 -2.33 0.13 18.02
C ASN A 167 -2.11 0.03 19.54
N LEU A 168 -2.16 1.14 20.27
CA LEU A 168 -2.02 1.13 21.72
C LEU A 168 -3.04 0.20 22.40
N ARG A 169 -4.32 0.30 22.02
CA ARG A 169 -5.38 -0.59 22.55
C ARG A 169 -5.07 -2.06 22.26
N ARG A 170 -4.52 -2.36 21.08
CA ARG A 170 -4.13 -3.71 20.69
C ARG A 170 -2.97 -4.22 21.54
N GLN A 171 -1.91 -3.44 21.70
CA GLN A 171 -0.75 -3.84 22.52
C GLN A 171 -1.15 -4.05 23.99
N GLN A 172 -1.99 -3.18 24.55
CA GLN A 172 -2.54 -3.37 25.89
C GLN A 172 -3.33 -4.67 26.03
N LYS A 173 -4.12 -5.04 25.00
CA LYS A 173 -4.85 -6.32 24.99
C LYS A 173 -3.90 -7.51 24.91
N LEU A 174 -2.88 -7.45 24.05
CA LEU A 174 -1.89 -8.51 23.91
C LEU A 174 -1.06 -8.70 25.17
N LEU A 175 -0.71 -7.61 25.86
CA LEU A 175 -0.01 -7.65 27.16
C LEU A 175 -0.87 -8.35 28.23
N LYS A 176 -2.19 -8.05 28.29
CA LYS A 176 -3.11 -8.73 29.21
C LYS A 176 -3.23 -10.23 28.94
N LEU A 177 -3.03 -10.66 27.68
CA LEU A 177 -3.02 -12.07 27.29
C LEU A 177 -1.65 -12.73 27.51
N GLY A 178 -0.63 -11.99 27.96
CA GLY A 178 0.73 -12.50 28.14
C GLY A 178 1.49 -12.72 26.82
N ILE A 179 1.00 -12.17 25.71
CA ILE A 179 1.59 -12.35 24.37
C ILE A 179 2.60 -11.25 24.05
N ALA A 180 2.28 -9.99 24.42
CA ALA A 180 3.15 -8.83 24.17
C ALA A 180 3.96 -8.45 25.41
N GLN A 181 5.02 -7.66 25.20
CA GLN A 181 5.90 -7.15 26.24
C GLN A 181 5.44 -5.76 26.73
N LYS A 182 5.95 -5.33 27.89
CA LYS A 182 5.69 -3.98 28.40
C LYS A 182 6.29 -2.89 27.49
N SER A 183 7.43 -3.18 26.86
CA SER A 183 8.07 -2.30 25.87
C SER A 183 7.14 -1.96 24.71
N ASP A 184 6.44 -2.95 24.14
CA ASP A 184 5.51 -2.73 23.03
C ASP A 184 4.41 -1.70 23.36
N VAL A 185 3.95 -1.69 24.60
CA VAL A 185 2.96 -0.72 25.09
C VAL A 185 3.59 0.65 25.28
N ILE A 186 4.81 0.73 25.81
CA ILE A 186 5.55 1.99 26.00
C ILE A 186 5.81 2.64 24.64
N ASP A 187 6.33 1.89 23.67
CA ASP A 187 6.61 2.38 22.31
C ASP A 187 5.33 2.92 21.64
N ALA A 188 4.20 2.21 21.81
CA ALA A 188 2.91 2.65 21.29
C ALA A 188 2.40 3.92 22.00
N GLN A 189 2.64 4.08 23.30
CA GLN A 189 2.31 5.29 24.06
C GLN A 189 3.16 6.47 23.63
N GLU A 190 4.48 6.29 23.50
CA GLU A 190 5.41 7.31 23.05
C GLU A 190 5.04 7.78 21.64
N LYS A 191 4.73 6.84 20.73
CA LYS A 191 4.32 7.20 19.38
C LYS A 191 3.04 8.04 19.37
N LEU A 192 2.05 7.68 20.19
CA LEU A 192 0.81 8.45 20.33
C LEU A 192 1.07 9.84 20.93
N ALA A 193 1.95 9.93 21.92
CA ALA A 193 2.34 11.19 22.54
C ALA A 193 3.05 12.11 21.54
N GLN A 194 3.98 11.58 20.73
CA GLN A 194 4.66 12.32 19.67
C GLN A 194 3.67 12.93 18.67
N LEU A 195 2.70 12.13 18.19
CA LEU A 195 1.68 12.62 17.25
C LEU A 195 0.77 13.68 17.87
N LYS A 196 0.43 13.56 19.17
CA LYS A 196 -0.35 14.57 19.89
C LYS A 196 0.44 15.85 20.14
N ALA A 197 1.77 15.76 20.30
CA ALA A 197 2.63 16.92 20.46
C ALA A 197 2.80 17.69 19.14
N GLN A 198 2.87 17.01 18.00
CA GLN A 198 2.97 17.63 16.67
C GLN A 198 1.73 18.41 16.24
N LYS A 199 0.58 18.18 16.90
CA LYS A 199 -0.66 18.91 16.67
C LYS A 199 -0.75 20.25 17.43
N LYS A 200 0.15 20.48 18.41
CA LYS A 200 0.20 21.73 19.19
C LYS A 200 1.09 22.75 18.52
#